data_AF-A0A537NYP2-F1
#
_entry.id   AF-A0A537NYP2-F1
#
_cell.length_a   1.000
_cell.length_b   1.000
_cell.length_c   1.000
_cell.angle_alpha   90.00
_cell.angle_beta   90.00
_cell.angle_gamma   90.00
#
_symmetry.space_group_name_H-M   'P 1'
#
loop_
_entity.id
_entity.type
_entity.pdbx_description
1 polymer ?
#
loop_
_entity_poly.entity_id
_entity_poly.type
_entity_poly.pdbx_seq_one_letter_code
_entity_poly.pdbx_strand_id
1 'polypeptide(L)' 'MDFEKYTERARGFIQSAQALALREGHQRFSPEHLLKVLLDDEEGLASSLIGAAGGDSRLALAETEAALKR' A
#
# COMPACT_ATOMS: atom_id res chain seq x y z
N MET A 1 2.62 -15.22 -10.57
CA MET A 1 3.16 -13.88 -10.86
C MET A 1 4.67 -14.02 -10.92
N ASP A 2 5.32 -13.40 -11.91
CA ASP A 2 6.77 -13.47 -12.06
C ASP A 2 7.40 -12.24 -11.38
N PHE A 3 7.80 -12.40 -10.12
CA PHE A 3 8.28 -11.30 -9.27
C PHE A 3 9.67 -10.79 -9.68
N GLU A 4 10.44 -11.59 -10.42
CA GLU A 4 11.77 -11.21 -10.91
C GLU A 4 11.71 -10.08 -11.94
N LYS A 5 10.54 -9.87 -12.56
CA LYS A 5 10.30 -8.75 -13.49
C LYS A 5 10.09 -7.40 -12.81
N TYR A 6 9.86 -7.38 -11.51
CA TYR A 6 9.68 -6.13 -10.78
C TYR A 6 11.03 -5.52 -10.38
N THR A 7 11.01 -4.22 -10.05
CA THR A 7 12.15 -3.60 -9.39
C THR A 7 12.30 -4.15 -7.97
N GLU A 8 13.50 -4.05 -7.42
CA GLU A 8 13.76 -4.43 -6.03
C GLU A 8 12.82 -3.70 -5.05
N ARG A 9 12.66 -2.38 -5.26
CA ARG A 9 11.72 -1.56 -4.46
C ARG A 9 10.28 -2.06 -4.55
N ALA A 10 9.79 -2.38 -5.75
CA ALA A 10 8.43 -2.89 -5.92
C ALA A 10 8.23 -4.25 -5.23
N ARG A 11 9.23 -5.15 -5.30
CA ARG A 11 9.18 -6.41 -4.54
C ARG A 11 9.12 -6.16 -3.03
N GLY A 12 9.91 -5.20 -2.53
CA GLY A 12 9.90 -4.80 -1.12
C GLY A 12 8.51 -4.35 -0.65
N PHE A 13 7.81 -3.53 -1.45
CA PHE A 13 6.44 -3.12 -1.11
C PHE A 13 5.46 -4.29 -1.06
N ILE A 14 5.53 -5.21 -2.01
CA ILE A 14 4.64 -6.38 -2.02
C ILE A 14 4.89 -7.26 -0.81
N GLN A 15 6.15 -7.47 -0.42
CA GLN A 15 6.50 -8.22 0.79
C GLN A 15 5.97 -7.54 2.05
N SER A 16 6.17 -6.22 2.18
CA SER A 16 5.65 -5.43 3.30
C SER A 16 4.12 -5.47 3.39
N ALA A 17 3.43 -5.45 2.26
CA ALA A 17 1.98 -5.52 2.18
C ALA A 17 1.43 -6.92 2.53
N GLN A 18 2.12 -7.99 2.14
CA GLN A 18 1.79 -9.35 2.59
C GLN A 18 2.01 -9.50 4.10
N ALA A 19 3.11 -8.96 4.63
CA ALA A 19 3.36 -8.95 6.06
C ALA A 19 2.29 -8.14 6.83
N LEU A 20 1.80 -7.04 6.26
CA LEU A 20 0.68 -6.28 6.82
C LEU A 20 -0.58 -7.13 6.92
N ALA A 21 -0.98 -7.81 5.84
CA ALA A 21 -2.16 -8.69 5.84
C ALA A 21 -2.07 -9.76 6.94
N LEU A 22 -0.90 -10.38 7.10
CA LEU A 22 -0.67 -11.39 8.14
C LEU A 22 -0.74 -10.79 9.55
N ARG A 23 -0.13 -9.62 9.77
CA ARG A 23 -0.17 -8.92 11.08
C ARG A 23 -1.58 -8.51 11.49
N GLU A 24 -2.41 -8.13 10.52
CA GLU A 24 -3.81 -7.75 10.76
C GLU A 24 -4.77 -8.95 10.80
N GLY A 25 -4.26 -10.17 10.59
CA GLY A 25 -5.08 -11.38 10.62
C GLY A 25 -6.00 -11.53 9.40
N HIS A 26 -5.73 -10.80 8.32
CA HIS A 26 -6.51 -10.89 7.09
C HIS A 26 -6.16 -12.17 6.32
N GLN A 27 -7.14 -13.06 6.17
CA GLN A 27 -6.96 -14.34 5.46
C GLN A 27 -6.62 -14.14 3.97
N ARG A 28 -6.94 -12.97 3.41
CA ARG A 28 -6.72 -12.63 2.01
C ARG A 28 -5.82 -11.41 1.91
N PHE A 29 -4.73 -11.56 1.17
CA PHE A 29 -3.96 -10.44 0.66
C PHE A 29 -4.74 -9.73 -0.47
N SER A 30 -4.87 -8.41 -0.37
CA SER A 30 -5.69 -7.59 -1.27
C SER A 30 -4.98 -6.29 -1.68
N PRO A 31 -5.43 -5.60 -2.75
CA PRO A 31 -4.84 -4.34 -3.20
C PRO A 31 -4.76 -3.24 -2.13
N GLU A 32 -5.72 -3.22 -1.20
CA GLU A 32 -5.76 -2.24 -0.10
C GLU A 32 -4.53 -2.34 0.80
N HIS A 33 -4.01 -3.55 1.02
CA HIS A 33 -2.77 -3.73 1.78
C HIS A 33 -1.57 -3.10 1.08
N LEU A 34 -1.49 -3.26 -0.24
CA LEU A 34 -0.41 -2.66 -1.03
C LEU A 34 -0.53 -1.13 -1.03
N LEU A 35 -1.74 -0.61 -1.21
CA LEU A 35 -2.00 0.82 -1.16
C LEU A 35 -1.64 1.42 0.20
N LYS A 36 -2.02 0.76 1.31
CA LYS A 36 -1.69 1.20 2.68
C LYS A 36 -0.18 1.34 2.86
N VAL A 37 0.60 0.33 2.49
CA VAL A 37 2.07 0.38 2.61
C VAL A 37 2.68 1.46 1.68
N LEU A 38 2.16 1.63 0.47
CA LEU A 38 2.64 2.69 -0.43
C LEU A 38 2.37 4.10 0.10
N LEU A 39 1.25 4.31 0.79
CA LEU A 39 0.87 5.59 1.39
C LEU A 39 1.61 5.87 2.71
N ASP A 40 1.93 4.82 3.48
CA ASP A 40 2.74 4.89 4.71
C ASP A 40 4.25 5.02 4.44
N ASP A 41 4.70 4.86 3.19
CA ASP A 41 6.11 4.97 2.81
C ASP A 41 6.70 6.33 3.21
N GLU A 42 7.78 6.33 3.99
CA GLU A 42 8.42 7.55 4.48
C GLU A 42 9.01 8.40 3.34
N GLU A 43 9.41 7.77 2.23
CA GLU A 43 9.84 8.48 1.03
C GLU A 43 8.67 9.21 0.33
N GLY A 44 7.42 8.85 0.64
CA GLY A 44 6.23 9.62 0.31
C GLY A 44 5.90 9.72 -1.18
N LEU A 45 6.43 8.83 -2.04
CA LEU A 45 6.24 8.90 -3.49
C LEU A 45 4.76 8.84 -3.88
N ALA A 46 4.01 7.85 -3.38
CA ALA A 46 2.59 7.69 -3.73
C ALA A 46 1.76 8.88 -3.23
N SER A 47 1.97 9.29 -1.97
CA SER A 47 1.32 10.46 -1.37
C SER A 47 1.60 11.74 -2.15
N SER A 48 2.83 11.94 -2.61
CA SER A 48 3.23 13.10 -3.42
C SER A 48 2.58 13.09 -4.80
N LEU A 49 2.50 11.93 -5.46
CA LEU A 49 1.83 11.80 -6.76
C LEU A 49 0.33 12.07 -6.67
N ILE A 50 -0.34 11.59 -5.61
CA ILE A 50 -1.76 11.89 -5.36
C ILE A 50 -1.94 13.40 -5.20
N GLY A 51 -1.11 14.05 -4.37
CA GLY A 51 -1.15 15.51 -4.20
C GLY A 51 -0.90 16.28 -5.50
N ALA A 52 0.09 15.85 -6.29
CA ALA A 52 0.39 16.44 -7.59
C ALA A 52 -0.75 16.29 -8.60
N ALA A 53 -1.56 15.22 -8.49
CA ALA A 53 -2.76 15.01 -9.28
C ALA A 53 -3.99 15.78 -8.75
N GLY A 54 -3.85 16.55 -7.66
CA GLY A 54 -4.94 17.31 -7.02
C GLY A 54 -5.79 16.50 -6.04
N GLY A 55 -5.35 15.30 -5.66
CA GLY A 55 -6.01 14.47 -4.66
C GLY A 55 -5.53 14.72 -3.23
N ASP A 56 -6.29 14.20 -2.26
CA ASP A 56 -5.90 14.20 -0.84
C ASP A 56 -5.38 12.82 -0.44
N SER A 57 -4.06 12.70 -0.28
CA SER A 57 -3.42 11.45 0.12
C SER A 57 -3.77 11.02 1.55
N ARG A 58 -4.09 11.96 2.45
CA ARG A 58 -4.51 11.63 3.82
C ARG A 58 -5.90 11.02 3.82
N LEU A 59 -6.80 11.56 3.00
CA LEU A 59 -8.12 10.96 2.79
C LEU A 59 -7.99 9.56 2.18
N ALA A 60 -7.15 9.40 1.15
CA ALA A 60 -6.90 8.10 0.54
C ALA A 60 -6.39 7.07 1.57
N LEU A 61 -5.49 7.48 2.47
CA LEU A 61 -4.99 6.62 3.54
C LEU A 61 -6.10 6.22 4.52
N ALA A 62 -6.88 7.19 5.00
CA ALA A 62 -7.96 6.95 5.95
C ALA A 62 -9.03 5.99 5.38
N GLU A 63 -9.42 6.18 4.13
CA GLU A 63 -10.39 5.29 3.45
C GLU A 63 -9.81 3.89 3.21
N THR A 64 -8.51 3.79 2.91
CA THR A 64 -7.83 2.50 2.76
C THR A 64 -7.82 1.72 4.09
N GLU A 65 -7.49 2.39 5.19
CA GLU A 65 -7.55 1.77 6.53
C GLU A 65 -8.98 1.36 6.92
N ALA A 66 -9.97 2.18 6.56
CA ALA A 66 -11.38 1.84 6.80
C ALA A 66 -11.82 0.62 5.97
N ALA A 67 -11.31 0.48 4.74
CA ALA A 67 -11.57 -0.68 3.89
C ALA A 67 -10.95 -1.96 4.45
N LEU A 68 -9.72 -1.88 4.99
CA LEU A 68 -9.03 -3.02 5.60
C LEU A 68 -9.70 -3.53 6.89
N LYS A 69 -10.44 -2.68 7.61
CA LYS A 69 -11.14 -3.05 8.85
C LYS A 69 -12.46 -3.81 8.64
N ARG A 70 -12.88 -4.03 7.39
CA ARG A 70 -14.16 -4.68 7.04
C ARG A 70 -14.00 -6.19 6.85
#